data_AF-G2LFI4-F1
#
_entry.id   AF-G2LFI4-F1
#
_cell.length_a   1.000
_cell.length_b   1.000
_cell.length_c   1.000
_cell.angle_alpha   90.00
_cell.angle_beta   90.00
_cell.angle_gamma   90.00
#
_symmetry.space_group_name_H-M   'P 1'
#
loop_
_entity.id
_entity.type
_entity.pdbx_description
1 polymer ?
#
loop_
_entity_poly.entity_id
_entity_poly.type
_entity_poly.pdbx_seq_one_letter_code
_entity_poly.pdbx_strand_id
1 'polypeptide(L)'
;METWLGWPVWKLLGVGVLVVGLARRWPTGPVVLGAGGLTAWLAGMPLVGHQTQPGMLDTLGKAFVENRVITLYLLTLPAVGLAERLGLHTTMGRLMGRLTGVSLARLLIGFQMARVAMGALGLRLQGHVTFGRPIVAPMATAVLPSPAGEGTAKAAVAAAENYGNFFGQNLFPASAGCLLVAGVMKGAGYPVDVVRLALYAIPIVAVSLGVAAVQFVWLERQLGQRPNGTAEHTAVRQDTGHG
;
A
#
# COMPACT_ATOMS: atom_id res chain seq x y z
N MET A 1 -25.26 17.02 38.28
CA MET A 1 -24.39 16.09 37.54
C MET A 1 -25.30 15.19 36.72
N GLU A 2 -25.70 15.64 35.53
CA GLU A 2 -26.42 14.79 34.57
C GLU A 2 -25.48 13.65 34.19
N THR A 3 -25.95 12.42 34.41
CA THR A 3 -25.22 11.22 34.04
C THR A 3 -25.12 11.19 32.52
N TRP A 4 -23.92 11.34 31.98
CA TRP A 4 -23.57 10.97 30.60
C TRP A 4 -24.02 9.53 30.25
N LEU A 5 -24.35 8.74 31.27
CA LEU A 5 -24.94 7.40 31.26
C LEU A 5 -26.47 7.36 31.07
N GLY A 6 -27.14 8.48 30.74
CA GLY A 6 -28.55 8.49 30.30
C GLY A 6 -28.73 8.07 28.84
N TRP A 7 -27.62 7.91 28.09
CA TRP A 7 -27.69 7.45 26.72
C TRP A 7 -28.07 5.96 26.69
N PRO A 8 -29.09 5.56 25.92
CA PRO A 8 -29.42 4.15 25.78
C PRO A 8 -28.22 3.37 25.22
N VAL A 9 -27.55 2.60 26.08
CA VAL A 9 -26.34 1.81 25.76
C VAL A 9 -26.59 0.88 24.57
N TRP A 10 -27.84 0.44 24.39
CA TRP A 10 -28.24 -0.38 23.24
C TRP A 10 -27.96 0.30 21.89
N LYS A 11 -27.98 1.64 21.80
CA LYS A 11 -27.64 2.37 20.55
C LYS A 11 -26.15 2.27 20.17
N LEU A 12 -25.29 1.84 21.09
CA LEU A 12 -23.85 1.65 20.84
C LEU A 12 -23.47 0.23 20.41
N LEU A 13 -24.45 -0.69 20.30
CA LEU A 13 -24.20 -2.07 19.88
C LEU A 13 -23.48 -2.17 18.53
N GLY A 14 -23.76 -1.26 17.60
CA GLY A 14 -23.06 -1.19 16.31
C GLY A 14 -21.55 -0.93 16.47
N VAL A 15 -21.15 -0.06 17.39
CA VAL A 15 -19.72 0.17 17.71
C VAL A 15 -19.10 -1.09 18.32
N GLY A 16 -19.83 -1.79 19.19
CA GLY A 16 -19.39 -3.08 19.73
C GLY A 16 -19.12 -4.12 18.65
N VAL A 17 -20.03 -4.25 17.67
CA VAL A 17 -19.85 -5.14 16.51
C VAL A 17 -18.61 -4.75 15.69
N LEU A 18 -18.40 -3.45 15.48
CA LEU A 18 -17.21 -2.95 14.77
C LEU A 18 -15.92 -3.35 15.49
N VAL A 19 -15.84 -3.12 16.80
CA VAL A 19 -14.66 -3.44 17.62
C VAL A 19 -14.38 -4.95 17.61
N VAL A 20 -15.40 -5.78 17.83
CA VAL A 20 -15.25 -7.24 17.83
C VAL A 20 -14.84 -7.78 16.46
N GLY A 21 -15.47 -7.28 15.39
CA GLY A 21 -15.16 -7.71 14.02
C GLY A 21 -13.74 -7.35 13.59
N LEU A 22 -13.28 -6.14 13.91
CA LEU A 22 -11.90 -5.73 13.65
C LEU A 22 -10.90 -6.50 14.53
N ALA A 23 -11.21 -6.72 15.80
CA ALA A 23 -10.36 -7.49 16.72
C ALA A 23 -10.17 -8.94 16.24
N ARG A 24 -11.23 -9.55 15.68
CA ARG A 24 -11.19 -10.90 15.10
C ARG A 24 -10.59 -10.96 13.69
N ARG A 25 -10.10 -9.82 13.16
CA ARG A 25 -9.51 -9.69 11.81
C ARG A 25 -10.44 -10.14 10.69
N TRP A 26 -11.75 -9.95 10.85
CA TRP A 26 -12.70 -10.19 9.78
C TRP A 26 -12.56 -9.16 8.66
N PRO A 27 -13.03 -9.46 7.43
CA PRO A 27 -12.99 -8.51 6.34
C PRO A 27 -13.67 -7.18 6.72
N THR A 28 -12.91 -6.09 6.64
CA THR A 28 -13.32 -4.78 7.17
C THR A 28 -14.60 -4.26 6.51
N GLY A 29 -14.78 -4.49 5.21
CA GLY A 29 -15.95 -4.03 4.46
C GLY A 29 -17.29 -4.53 5.03
N PRO A 30 -17.51 -5.86 5.07
CA PRO A 30 -18.69 -6.45 5.69
C PRO A 30 -18.90 -6.05 7.15
N VAL A 31 -17.82 -5.96 7.94
CA VAL A 31 -17.90 -5.58 9.36
C VAL A 31 -18.41 -4.14 9.52
N VAL A 32 -17.85 -3.19 8.77
CA VAL A 32 -18.25 -1.78 8.83
C VAL A 32 -19.68 -1.59 8.32
N LEU A 33 -20.05 -2.27 7.23
CA LEU A 33 -21.42 -2.23 6.70
C LEU A 33 -22.43 -2.83 7.68
N GLY A 34 -22.11 -3.96 8.32
CA GLY A 34 -22.96 -4.59 9.32
C GLY A 34 -23.11 -3.74 10.58
N ALA A 35 -22.02 -3.15 11.07
CA ALA A 35 -22.04 -2.24 12.22
C ALA A 35 -22.86 -0.96 11.94
N GLY A 36 -22.66 -0.34 10.77
CA GLY A 36 -23.42 0.82 10.34
C GLY A 36 -24.91 0.50 10.15
N GLY A 37 -25.22 -0.65 9.53
CA GLY A 37 -26.58 -1.15 9.37
C GLY A 37 -27.27 -1.39 10.71
N LEU A 38 -26.60 -2.06 11.65
CA LEU A 38 -27.14 -2.26 13.00
C LEU A 38 -27.38 -0.93 13.71
N THR A 39 -26.45 0.03 13.60
CA THR A 39 -26.60 1.36 14.22
C THR A 39 -27.80 2.11 13.66
N ALA A 40 -27.98 2.12 12.34
CA ALA A 40 -29.08 2.82 11.70
C ALA A 40 -30.44 2.11 11.96
N TRP A 41 -30.45 0.78 12.06
CA TRP A 41 -31.66 0.03 12.44
C TRP A 41 -32.08 0.36 13.88
N LEU A 42 -31.12 0.36 14.81
CA LEU A 42 -31.34 0.78 16.20
C LEU A 42 -31.73 2.25 16.32
N ALA A 43 -31.28 3.11 15.40
CA ALA A 43 -31.72 4.51 15.33
C ALA A 43 -33.16 4.67 14.81
N GLY A 44 -33.84 3.59 14.40
CA GLY A 44 -35.19 3.63 13.86
C GLY A 44 -35.26 4.14 12.42
N MET A 45 -34.14 4.19 11.69
CA MET A 45 -34.15 4.59 10.28
C MET A 45 -34.81 3.49 9.43
N PRO A 46 -35.79 3.83 8.58
CA PRO A 46 -36.36 2.88 7.63
C PRO A 46 -35.31 2.48 6.58
N LEU A 47 -35.43 1.29 5.98
CA LEU A 47 -34.46 0.81 4.99
C LEU A 47 -34.41 1.73 3.76
N VAL A 48 -35.59 2.06 3.24
CA VAL A 48 -35.82 3.06 2.18
C VAL A 48 -36.61 4.21 2.80
N GLY A 49 -36.17 5.44 2.54
CA GLY A 49 -36.78 6.63 3.10
C GLY A 49 -38.16 6.91 2.53
N HIS A 50 -38.86 7.77 3.25
CA HIS A 50 -40.16 8.31 2.88
C HIS A 50 -40.08 9.85 3.00
N GLN A 51 -41.07 10.58 2.49
CA GLN A 51 -41.03 12.04 2.39
C GLN A 51 -40.70 12.76 3.72
N THR A 52 -40.99 12.15 4.86
CA THR A 52 -40.75 12.70 6.21
C THR A 52 -39.38 12.35 6.81
N GLN A 53 -38.71 11.26 6.42
CA GLN A 53 -37.36 10.92 6.93
C GLN A 53 -36.53 10.11 5.91
N PRO A 54 -35.23 10.43 5.75
CA PRO A 54 -34.32 9.65 4.91
C PRO A 54 -34.12 8.25 5.48
N GLY A 55 -34.05 7.25 4.60
CA GLY A 55 -33.75 5.88 4.97
C GLY A 55 -32.26 5.59 5.04
N MET A 56 -31.93 4.36 5.42
CA MET A 56 -30.56 3.85 5.48
C MET A 56 -29.89 3.90 4.10
N LEU A 57 -30.61 3.46 3.04
CA LEU A 57 -30.13 3.48 1.66
C LEU A 57 -29.97 4.90 1.13
N ASP A 58 -30.87 5.84 1.47
CA ASP A 58 -30.76 7.24 1.05
C ASP A 58 -29.55 7.91 1.70
N THR A 59 -29.31 7.62 2.97
CA THR A 59 -28.16 8.17 3.71
C THR A 59 -26.85 7.64 3.13
N LEU A 60 -26.79 6.34 2.82
CA LEU A 60 -25.66 5.74 2.11
C LEU A 60 -25.47 6.39 0.73
N GLY A 61 -26.53 6.50 -0.07
CA GLY A 61 -26.49 7.12 -1.40
C GLY A 61 -26.01 8.57 -1.36
N LYS A 62 -26.55 9.36 -0.43
CA LYS A 62 -26.13 10.75 -0.19
C LYS A 62 -24.65 10.82 0.20
N ALA A 63 -24.19 9.94 1.09
CA ALA A 63 -22.78 9.86 1.49
C ALA A 63 -21.86 9.51 0.30
N PHE A 64 -22.28 8.62 -0.61
CA PHE A 64 -21.54 8.31 -1.84
C PHE A 64 -21.46 9.52 -2.78
N VAL A 65 -22.57 10.23 -3.00
CA VAL A 65 -22.61 11.41 -3.89
C VAL A 65 -21.81 12.57 -3.32
N GLU A 66 -21.92 12.84 -2.02
CA GLU A 66 -21.16 13.90 -1.35
C GLU A 66 -19.65 13.62 -1.32
N ASN A 67 -19.27 12.34 -1.32
CA ASN A 67 -17.89 11.89 -1.42
C ASN A 67 -17.56 11.37 -2.82
N ARG A 68 -18.09 12.00 -3.88
CA ARG A 68 -17.77 11.67 -5.29
C ARG A 68 -16.28 11.57 -5.63
N VAL A 69 -15.41 12.18 -4.83
CA VAL A 69 -13.94 12.06 -4.98
C VAL A 69 -13.47 10.63 -4.68
N ILE A 70 -14.18 9.87 -3.84
CA ILE A 70 -14.00 8.41 -3.69
C ILE A 70 -14.34 7.68 -4.99
N THR A 71 -15.33 8.13 -5.76
CA THR A 71 -15.63 7.57 -7.08
C THR A 71 -14.47 7.79 -8.06
N LEU A 72 -13.65 8.84 -7.88
CA LEU A 72 -12.43 9.05 -8.65
C LEU A 72 -11.42 7.90 -8.43
N TYR A 73 -11.44 7.25 -7.27
CA TYR A 73 -10.67 6.03 -7.02
C TYR A 73 -11.11 4.90 -7.97
N LEU A 74 -12.40 4.78 -8.29
CA LEU A 74 -12.87 3.76 -9.24
C LEU A 74 -12.37 4.01 -10.66
N LEU A 75 -12.13 5.26 -11.06
CA LEU A 75 -11.52 5.61 -12.35
C LEU A 75 -10.07 5.12 -12.48
N THR A 76 -9.38 4.90 -11.36
CA THR A 76 -8.02 4.33 -11.40
C THR A 76 -8.01 2.88 -11.87
N LEU A 77 -9.11 2.13 -11.69
CA LEU A 77 -9.18 0.72 -12.12
C LEU A 77 -9.11 0.57 -13.66
N PRO A 78 -9.94 1.27 -14.46
CA PRO A 78 -9.76 1.30 -15.92
C PRO A 78 -8.40 1.85 -16.36
N ALA A 79 -7.89 2.88 -15.67
CA ALA A 79 -6.60 3.47 -16.01
C ALA A 79 -5.45 2.47 -15.81
N VAL A 80 -5.46 1.72 -14.71
CA VAL A 80 -4.51 0.63 -14.45
C VAL A 80 -4.69 -0.48 -15.49
N GLY A 81 -5.93 -0.91 -15.77
CA GLY A 81 -6.20 -1.94 -16.77
C GLY A 81 -5.73 -1.56 -18.18
N LEU A 82 -5.88 -0.28 -18.56
CA LEU A 82 -5.36 0.25 -19.82
C LEU A 82 -3.83 0.29 -19.81
N ALA A 83 -3.22 0.76 -18.72
CA ALA A 83 -1.76 0.81 -18.61
C ALA A 83 -1.14 -0.60 -18.66
N GLU A 84 -1.76 -1.58 -17.99
CA GLU A 84 -1.36 -2.99 -18.07
C GLU A 84 -1.50 -3.54 -19.51
N ARG A 85 -2.62 -3.26 -20.19
CA ARG A 85 -2.83 -3.62 -21.61
C ARG A 85 -1.80 -2.99 -22.55
N LEU A 86 -1.36 -1.77 -22.26
CA LEU A 86 -0.31 -1.06 -23.02
C LEU A 86 1.11 -1.56 -22.66
N GLY A 87 1.24 -2.60 -21.82
CA GLY A 87 2.52 -3.19 -21.49
C GLY A 87 3.29 -2.41 -20.43
N LEU A 88 2.61 -1.82 -19.44
CA LEU A 88 3.29 -1.19 -18.30
C LEU A 88 4.24 -2.18 -17.60
N HIS A 89 3.84 -3.45 -17.49
CA HIS A 89 4.67 -4.51 -16.92
C HIS A 89 5.95 -4.74 -17.73
N THR A 90 5.84 -4.87 -19.06
CA THR A 90 6.99 -5.09 -19.95
C THR A 90 7.90 -3.86 -20.03
N THR A 91 7.32 -2.66 -19.96
CA THR A 91 8.06 -1.39 -19.95
C THR A 91 8.86 -1.23 -18.66
N MET A 92 8.26 -1.55 -17.51
CA MET A 92 8.96 -1.56 -16.23
C MET A 92 10.06 -2.62 -16.21
N GLY A 93 9.82 -3.82 -16.76
CA GLY A 93 10.84 -4.86 -16.90
C GLY A 93 12.03 -4.39 -17.73
N ARG A 94 11.80 -3.70 -18.86
CA ARG A 94 12.86 -3.07 -19.66
C ARG A 94 13.60 -1.96 -18.91
N LEU A 95 12.88 -1.10 -18.17
CA LEU A 95 13.49 -0.02 -17.38
C LEU A 95 14.39 -0.59 -16.28
N MET A 96 13.91 -1.59 -15.54
CA MET A 96 14.70 -2.29 -14.53
C MET A 96 15.84 -3.08 -15.14
N GLY A 97 15.65 -3.68 -16.33
CA GLY A 97 16.70 -4.36 -17.08
C GLY A 97 17.87 -3.44 -17.48
N ARG A 98 17.64 -2.13 -17.65
CA ARG A 98 18.72 -1.14 -17.85
C ARG A 98 19.57 -0.91 -16.60
N LEU A 99 19.06 -1.29 -15.43
CA LEU A 99 19.78 -1.28 -14.16
C LEU A 99 20.49 -2.62 -13.90
N THR A 100 20.72 -3.44 -14.91
CA THR A 100 21.60 -4.62 -14.79
C THR A 100 23.05 -4.17 -14.62
N GLY A 101 23.80 -4.86 -13.77
CA GLY A 101 25.22 -4.55 -13.51
C GLY A 101 25.47 -3.31 -12.64
N VAL A 102 24.42 -2.68 -12.09
CA VAL A 102 24.56 -1.63 -11.07
C VAL A 102 24.65 -2.24 -9.67
N SER A 103 25.22 -1.48 -8.74
CA SER A 103 25.27 -1.80 -7.31
C SER A 103 23.86 -2.09 -6.75
N LEU A 104 23.72 -3.05 -5.83
CA LEU A 104 22.46 -3.40 -5.16
C LEU A 104 21.73 -2.17 -4.62
N ALA A 105 22.45 -1.23 -4.01
CA ALA A 105 21.85 -0.02 -3.46
C ALA A 105 21.14 0.83 -4.54
N ARG A 106 21.82 1.07 -5.67
CA ARG A 106 21.25 1.80 -6.82
C ARG A 106 20.05 1.09 -7.44
N LEU A 107 20.09 -0.25 -7.51
CA LEU A 107 18.95 -1.05 -7.99
C LEU A 107 17.71 -0.83 -7.10
N LEU A 108 17.88 -0.93 -5.78
CA LEU A 108 16.78 -0.79 -4.82
C LEU A 108 16.22 0.63 -4.76
N ILE A 109 17.09 1.66 -4.81
CA ILE A 109 16.68 3.07 -4.88
C ILE A 109 15.91 3.33 -6.18
N GLY A 110 16.43 2.86 -7.32
CA GLY A 110 15.77 2.99 -8.62
C GLY A 110 14.39 2.33 -8.62
N PHE A 111 14.28 1.14 -8.04
CA PHE A 111 13.01 0.44 -7.91
C PHE A 111 12.01 1.20 -7.01
N GLN A 112 12.45 1.69 -5.84
CA GLN A 112 11.60 2.50 -4.96
C GLN A 112 11.10 3.77 -5.66
N MET A 113 11.98 4.51 -6.35
CA MET A 113 11.59 5.71 -7.11
C MET A 113 10.53 5.40 -8.17
N ALA A 114 10.71 4.30 -8.90
CA ALA A 114 9.73 3.89 -9.90
C ALA A 114 8.37 3.53 -9.27
N ARG A 115 8.37 2.91 -8.07
CA ARG A 115 7.14 2.67 -7.30
C ARG A 115 6.51 3.95 -6.77
N VAL A 116 7.29 4.94 -6.33
CA VAL A 116 6.79 6.26 -5.94
C VAL A 116 6.10 6.95 -7.12
N ALA A 117 6.73 6.92 -8.31
CA ALA A 117 6.16 7.51 -9.52
C ALA A 117 4.83 6.85 -9.91
N MET A 118 4.75 5.52 -9.86
CA MET A 118 3.49 4.80 -10.08
C MET A 118 2.42 5.19 -9.05
N GLY A 119 2.79 5.28 -7.77
CA GLY A 119 1.90 5.71 -6.71
C GLY A 119 1.35 7.12 -6.92
N ALA A 120 2.21 8.06 -7.33
CA ALA A 120 1.83 9.45 -7.63
C ALA A 120 0.86 9.56 -8.82
N LEU A 121 1.03 8.70 -9.83
CA LEU A 121 0.13 8.60 -10.98
C LEU A 121 -1.20 7.86 -10.67
N GLY A 122 -1.37 7.35 -9.45
CA GLY A 122 -2.53 6.53 -9.09
C GLY A 122 -2.51 5.13 -9.69
N LEU A 123 -1.38 4.69 -10.26
CA LEU A 123 -1.21 3.37 -10.87
C LEU A 123 -0.94 2.32 -9.80
N ARG A 124 -2.03 1.69 -9.33
CA ARG A 124 -2.02 0.65 -8.30
C ARG A 124 -1.87 -0.74 -8.91
N LEU A 125 -0.69 -1.02 -9.46
CA LEU A 125 -0.28 -2.38 -9.77
C LEU A 125 -0.26 -3.19 -8.47
N GLN A 126 -1.04 -4.27 -8.39
CA GLN A 126 -1.18 -5.07 -7.17
C GLN A 126 0.16 -5.75 -6.79
N GLY A 127 0.95 -5.09 -5.94
CA GLY A 127 1.84 -5.67 -4.92
C GLY A 127 3.24 -6.19 -5.31
N HIS A 128 4.03 -6.41 -4.25
CA HIS A 128 5.35 -7.09 -4.20
C HIS A 128 5.45 -8.37 -5.06
N VAL A 129 4.35 -9.08 -5.27
CA VAL A 129 4.28 -10.38 -5.97
C VAL A 129 4.42 -10.23 -7.48
N THR A 130 3.95 -9.12 -8.06
CA THR A 130 3.84 -8.97 -9.53
C THR A 130 5.09 -8.32 -10.16
N PHE A 131 5.85 -7.56 -9.36
CA PHE A 131 7.05 -6.83 -9.83
C PHE A 131 8.30 -7.16 -9.00
N GLY A 132 8.21 -7.10 -7.68
CA GLY A 132 9.35 -7.28 -6.79
C GLY A 132 9.95 -8.67 -6.93
N ARG A 133 9.12 -9.72 -6.81
CA ARG A 133 9.56 -11.12 -6.84
C ARG A 133 10.09 -11.63 -8.19
N PRO A 134 9.44 -11.42 -9.35
CA PRO A 134 9.88 -12.04 -10.59
C PRO A 134 10.99 -11.29 -11.34
N ILE A 135 11.19 -9.99 -11.08
CA ILE A 135 12.14 -9.16 -11.84
C ILE A 135 13.26 -8.62 -10.94
N VAL A 136 12.90 -7.92 -9.86
CA VAL A 136 13.91 -7.22 -9.05
C VAL A 136 14.63 -8.17 -8.09
N ALA A 137 13.93 -9.15 -7.52
CA ALA A 137 14.53 -10.14 -6.65
C ALA A 137 15.64 -10.96 -7.33
N PRO A 138 15.46 -11.56 -8.52
CA PRO A 138 16.55 -12.28 -9.18
C PRO A 138 17.75 -11.37 -9.51
N MET A 139 17.51 -10.10 -9.86
CA MET A 139 18.57 -9.11 -10.08
C MET A 139 19.32 -8.79 -8.78
N ALA A 140 18.61 -8.63 -7.67
CA ALA A 140 19.21 -8.37 -6.36
C ALA A 140 19.98 -9.58 -5.81
N THR A 141 19.47 -10.80 -6.02
CA THR A 141 20.14 -12.04 -5.60
C THR A 141 21.35 -12.35 -6.47
N ALA A 142 21.37 -11.95 -7.74
CA ALA A 142 22.55 -12.09 -8.61
C ALA A 142 23.76 -11.28 -8.10
N VAL A 143 23.52 -10.19 -7.36
CA VAL A 143 24.58 -9.40 -6.70
C VAL A 143 25.03 -10.05 -5.38
N LEU A 144 24.24 -10.96 -4.80
CA LEU A 144 24.47 -11.61 -3.51
C LEU A 144 24.27 -13.13 -3.60
N PRO A 145 25.21 -13.87 -4.22
CA PRO A 145 25.02 -15.28 -4.58
C PRO A 145 25.03 -16.28 -3.40
N SER A 146 25.18 -15.84 -2.15
CA SER A 146 25.16 -16.74 -0.99
C SER A 146 23.75 -17.01 -0.49
N PRO A 147 23.45 -18.20 0.09
CA PRO A 147 22.13 -18.50 0.65
C PRO A 147 21.66 -17.49 1.71
N ALA A 148 22.58 -16.96 2.52
CA ALA A 148 22.31 -15.90 3.49
C ALA A 148 22.09 -14.52 2.82
N GLY A 149 22.76 -14.27 1.69
CA GLY A 149 22.58 -13.09 0.86
C GLY A 149 21.24 -13.07 0.14
N GLU A 150 20.72 -14.24 -0.27
CA GLU A 150 19.48 -14.38 -1.00
C GLU A 150 18.25 -13.92 -0.18
N GLY A 151 18.16 -14.36 1.08
CA GLY A 151 17.10 -13.92 2.00
C GLY A 151 17.14 -12.41 2.25
N THR A 152 18.35 -11.88 2.41
CA THR A 152 18.60 -10.45 2.63
C THR A 152 18.20 -9.62 1.40
N ALA A 153 18.55 -10.07 0.20
CA ALA A 153 18.18 -9.45 -1.07
C ALA A 153 16.65 -9.40 -1.24
N LYS A 154 15.97 -10.52 -1.00
CA LYS A 154 14.50 -10.61 -1.07
C LYS A 154 13.83 -9.66 -0.08
N ALA A 155 14.34 -9.59 1.16
CA ALA A 155 13.85 -8.67 2.18
C ALA A 155 14.06 -7.19 1.78
N ALA A 156 15.23 -6.86 1.21
CA ALA A 156 15.53 -5.51 0.76
C ALA A 156 14.65 -5.07 -0.42
N VAL A 157 14.37 -5.98 -1.37
CA VAL A 157 13.41 -5.74 -2.45
C VAL A 157 12.00 -5.56 -1.93
N ALA A 158 11.59 -6.33 -0.91
CA ALA A 158 10.30 -6.14 -0.24
C ALA A 158 10.21 -4.80 0.47
N ALA A 159 11.28 -4.35 1.12
CA ALA A 159 11.35 -3.04 1.75
C ALA A 159 11.22 -1.90 0.72
N ALA A 160 12.03 -1.94 -0.36
CA ALA A 160 11.98 -0.94 -1.43
C ALA A 160 10.59 -0.83 -2.08
N GLU A 161 9.92 -1.96 -2.32
CA GLU A 161 8.56 -1.99 -2.85
C GLU A 161 7.56 -1.35 -1.89
N ASN A 162 7.61 -1.76 -0.61
CA ASN A 162 6.68 -1.27 0.41
C ASN A 162 6.85 0.22 0.66
N TYR A 163 8.09 0.72 0.80
CA TYR A 163 8.33 2.16 0.99
C TYR A 163 7.84 2.95 -0.22
N GLY A 164 8.19 2.52 -1.43
CA GLY A 164 7.77 3.21 -2.64
C GLY A 164 6.25 3.26 -2.81
N ASN A 165 5.57 2.15 -2.55
CA ASN A 165 4.11 2.07 -2.66
C ASN A 165 3.40 2.81 -1.52
N PHE A 166 3.82 2.61 -0.26
CA PHE A 166 3.16 3.17 0.92
C PHE A 166 3.22 4.69 0.95
N PHE A 167 4.38 5.28 0.65
CA PHE A 167 4.54 6.73 0.65
C PHE A 167 4.10 7.34 -0.68
N GLY A 168 4.43 6.70 -1.81
CA GLY A 168 4.09 7.19 -3.15
C GLY A 168 2.59 7.31 -3.40
N GLN A 169 1.76 6.39 -2.88
CA GLN A 169 0.31 6.47 -3.05
C GLN A 169 -0.31 7.77 -2.49
N ASN A 170 0.31 8.40 -1.49
CA ASN A 170 -0.23 9.61 -0.86
C ASN A 170 0.00 10.87 -1.72
N LEU A 171 0.83 10.79 -2.76
CA LEU A 171 0.98 11.86 -3.76
C LEU A 171 -0.21 11.91 -4.74
N PHE A 172 -1.05 10.89 -4.75
CA PHE A 172 -2.27 10.88 -5.55
C PHE A 172 -3.45 11.46 -4.73
N PRO A 173 -4.10 12.56 -5.17
CA PRO A 173 -5.15 13.23 -4.39
C PRO A 173 -6.36 12.36 -4.04
N ALA A 174 -6.69 11.38 -4.89
CA ALA A 174 -7.77 10.42 -4.63
C ALA A 174 -7.30 9.15 -3.91
N SER A 175 -6.16 9.20 -3.22
CA SER A 175 -5.71 8.11 -2.35
C SER A 175 -6.60 7.98 -1.12
N ALA A 176 -6.79 6.74 -0.65
CA ALA A 176 -7.65 6.46 0.51
C ALA A 176 -7.24 7.27 1.76
N GLY A 177 -5.93 7.48 1.98
CA GLY A 177 -5.43 8.30 3.09
C GLY A 177 -5.82 9.77 2.95
N CYS A 178 -5.63 10.37 1.77
CA CYS A 178 -6.01 11.77 1.54
C CYS A 178 -7.52 11.98 1.69
N LEU A 179 -8.33 11.05 1.16
CA LEU A 179 -9.79 11.15 1.22
C LEU A 179 -10.33 10.95 2.64
N LEU A 180 -9.73 10.05 3.43
CA LEU A 180 -10.08 9.89 4.83
C LEU A 180 -9.86 11.18 5.62
N VAL A 181 -8.67 11.78 5.49
CA VAL A 181 -8.33 13.04 6.18
C VAL A 181 -9.27 14.15 5.72
N ALA A 182 -9.47 14.33 4.41
CA ALA A 182 -10.37 15.36 3.88
C ALA A 182 -11.81 15.16 4.37
N GLY A 183 -12.30 13.93 4.43
CA GLY A 183 -13.63 13.59 4.93
C GLY A 183 -13.80 13.91 6.42
N VAL A 184 -12.85 13.52 7.26
CA VAL A 184 -12.85 13.81 8.70
C VAL A 184 -12.78 15.33 8.94
N MET A 185 -11.88 16.03 8.26
CA MET A 185 -11.70 17.47 8.42
C MET A 185 -12.92 18.26 7.97
N LYS A 186 -13.55 17.87 6.85
CA LYS A 186 -14.83 18.43 6.40
C LYS A 186 -15.93 18.22 7.44
N GLY A 187 -16.02 17.03 8.04
CA GLY A 187 -16.96 16.73 9.12
C GLY A 187 -16.74 17.58 10.38
N ALA A 188 -15.50 17.96 10.66
CA ALA A 188 -15.12 18.85 11.76
C ALA A 188 -15.30 20.35 11.44
N GLY A 189 -15.80 20.71 10.26
CA GLY A 189 -15.99 22.11 9.84
C GLY A 189 -14.76 22.77 9.17
N TYR A 190 -13.71 22.00 8.89
CA TYR A 190 -12.47 22.47 8.25
C TYR A 190 -12.31 21.82 6.87
N PRO A 191 -12.93 22.33 5.80
CA PRO A 191 -12.76 21.74 4.48
C PRO A 191 -11.30 21.88 4.01
N VAL A 192 -10.66 20.76 3.72
CA VAL A 192 -9.29 20.69 3.21
C VAL A 192 -9.31 20.30 1.74
N ASP A 193 -8.50 21.00 0.95
CA ASP A 193 -8.28 20.64 -0.45
C ASP A 193 -7.39 19.39 -0.55
N VAL A 194 -7.88 18.36 -1.24
CA VAL A 194 -7.19 17.07 -1.43
C VAL A 194 -5.91 17.21 -2.25
N VAL A 195 -5.85 18.18 -3.17
CA VAL A 195 -4.64 18.43 -3.96
C VAL A 195 -3.55 19.02 -3.09
N ARG A 196 -3.87 20.04 -2.27
CA ARG A 196 -2.94 20.56 -1.25
C ARG A 196 -2.47 19.47 -0.30
N LEU A 197 -3.37 18.60 0.16
CA LEU A 197 -3.01 17.50 1.05
C LEU A 197 -1.97 16.55 0.41
N ALA A 198 -2.15 16.23 -0.88
CA ALA A 198 -1.18 15.43 -1.63
C ALA A 198 0.18 16.15 -1.79
N LEU A 199 0.17 17.48 -2.01
CA LEU A 199 1.40 18.28 -2.05
C LEU A 199 2.15 18.24 -0.71
N TYR A 200 1.43 18.27 0.41
CA TYR A 200 2.02 18.12 1.75
C TYR A 200 2.60 16.73 2.01
N ALA A 201 2.32 15.72 1.18
CA ALA A 201 2.97 14.42 1.27
C ALA A 201 4.36 14.40 0.60
N ILE A 202 4.69 15.36 -0.28
CA ILE A 202 5.98 15.43 -1.00
C ILE A 202 7.18 15.42 -0.03
N PRO A 203 7.24 16.24 1.03
CA PRO A 203 8.37 16.22 1.97
C PRO A 203 8.53 14.86 2.64
N ILE A 204 7.44 14.20 3.00
CA ILE A 204 7.47 12.87 3.64
C ILE A 204 7.98 11.80 2.68
N VAL A 205 7.59 11.86 1.41
CA VAL A 205 8.12 10.97 0.37
C VAL A 205 9.60 11.20 0.15
N ALA A 206 10.06 12.45 0.13
CA ALA A 206 11.48 12.78 0.00
C ALA A 206 12.31 12.24 1.17
N VAL A 207 11.82 12.38 2.41
CA VAL A 207 12.46 11.79 3.60
C VAL A 207 12.51 10.27 3.50
N SER A 208 11.43 9.62 3.07
CA SER A 208 11.39 8.16 2.86
C SER A 208 12.42 7.68 1.84
N LEU A 209 12.58 8.40 0.71
CA LEU A 209 13.61 8.11 -0.28
C LEU A 209 15.03 8.28 0.30
N GLY A 210 15.26 9.34 1.08
CA GLY A 210 16.55 9.60 1.71
C GLY A 210 16.93 8.53 2.73
N VAL A 211 16.02 8.19 3.65
CA VAL A 211 16.24 7.16 4.68
C VAL A 211 16.47 5.80 4.03
N ALA A 212 15.66 5.43 3.04
CA ALA A 212 15.82 4.16 2.34
C ALA A 212 17.12 4.11 1.53
N ALA A 213 17.54 5.22 0.91
CA ALA A 213 18.83 5.29 0.22
C ALA A 213 20.00 5.03 1.19
N VAL A 214 19.98 5.65 2.37
CA VAL A 214 20.99 5.40 3.42
C VAL A 214 20.95 3.94 3.86
N GLN A 215 19.76 3.39 4.10
CA GLN A 215 19.57 1.98 4.48
C GLN A 215 20.16 1.02 3.44
N PHE A 216 19.89 1.24 2.15
CA PHE A 216 20.36 0.35 1.09
C PHE A 216 21.87 0.46 0.84
N VAL A 217 22.44 1.67 0.94
CA VAL A 217 23.90 1.85 0.88
C VAL A 217 24.59 1.19 2.07
N TRP A 218 24.02 1.33 3.27
CA TRP A 218 24.55 0.69 4.47
C TRP A 218 24.47 -0.84 4.40
N LEU A 219 23.36 -1.37 3.86
CA LEU A 219 23.19 -2.80 3.61
C LEU A 219 24.24 -3.33 2.63
N GLU A 220 24.44 -2.65 1.51
CA GLU A 220 25.45 -3.01 0.51
C GLU A 220 26.86 -3.00 1.11
N ARG A 221 27.20 -1.99 1.93
CA ARG A 221 28.49 -1.92 2.63
C ARG A 221 28.69 -3.08 3.60
N GLN A 222 27.68 -3.44 4.39
CA GLN A 222 27.78 -4.59 5.30
C GLN A 222 28.00 -5.90 4.55
N LEU A 223 27.36 -6.06 3.40
CA LEU A 223 27.48 -7.26 2.60
C LEU A 223 28.81 -7.31 1.83
N GLY A 224 29.34 -6.15 1.40
CA GLY A 224 30.67 -6.03 0.82
C GLY A 224 31.82 -6.12 1.85
N GLN A 225 31.54 -5.89 3.14
CA GLN A 225 32.50 -6.03 4.24
C GLN A 225 32.49 -7.41 4.89
N ARG A 226 31.60 -8.34 4.51
CA ARG A 226 31.71 -9.75 4.91
C ARG A 226 32.83 -10.37 4.06
N PRO A 227 34.02 -10.66 4.63
CA PRO A 227 35.03 -11.41 3.90
C PRO A 227 34.45 -12.79 3.60
N ASN A 228 34.86 -13.38 2.48
CA ASN A 228 34.63 -14.79 2.14
C ASN A 228 34.91 -15.69 3.35
N GLY A 229 33.88 -15.96 4.14
CA GLY A 229 33.89 -16.91 5.25
C GLY A 229 32.96 -18.04 4.83
N THR A 230 33.56 -19.20 4.60
CA THR A 230 32.95 -20.48 4.21
C THR A 230 32.36 -20.56 2.80
N ALA A 231 33.24 -20.56 1.80
CA ALA A 231 33.08 -21.42 0.63
C ALA A 231 34.38 -22.22 0.45
N GLU A 232 34.78 -22.94 1.50
CA GLU A 232 35.73 -24.02 1.39
C GLU A 232 34.92 -25.32 1.25
N HIS A 233 35.21 -26.04 0.18
CA HIS A 233 34.86 -27.45 -0.04
C HIS A 233 33.42 -27.82 -0.44
N THR A 234 33.07 -27.61 -1.72
CA THR A 234 32.38 -28.64 -2.50
C THR A 234 32.81 -28.60 -3.97
N ALA A 235 34.12 -28.68 -4.18
CA ALA A 235 34.72 -28.88 -5.49
C ALA A 235 35.59 -30.14 -5.47
N VAL A 236 35.02 -31.30 -5.11
CA VAL A 236 35.55 -32.63 -5.46
C VAL A 236 34.38 -33.60 -5.56
N ARG A 237 34.03 -33.97 -6.80
CA ARG A 237 33.71 -35.32 -7.29
C ARG A 237 32.78 -35.26 -8.51
N GLN A 238 33.26 -34.65 -9.59
CA GLN A 238 33.00 -35.22 -10.92
C GLN A 238 34.17 -36.15 -11.19
N ASP A 239 33.97 -37.39 -10.78
CA ASP A 239 34.86 -38.50 -11.08
C ASP A 239 34.75 -38.79 -12.58
N THR A 240 35.87 -38.62 -13.25
CA THR A 240 36.18 -39.12 -14.59
C THR A 240 35.99 -40.64 -14.64
N GLY A 241 34.92 -41.10 -15.27
CA GLY A 241 34.73 -42.50 -15.63
C GLY A 241 34.60 -42.66 -17.14
N HIS A 242 35.73 -42.74 -17.83
CA HIS A 242 35.81 -43.44 -19.12
C HIS A 242 36.17 -44.90 -18.84
N GLY A 243 35.37 -45.81 -19.37
CA GLY A 243 35.52 -47.26 -19.37
C GLY A 243 34.32 -47.89 -20.05
#